data_AF-A0A427QZ72-F1
#
_entry.id   AF-A0A427QZ72-F1
#
_cell.length_a   1.000
_cell.length_b   1.000
_cell.length_c   1.000
_cell.angle_alpha   90.00
_cell.angle_beta   90.00
_cell.angle_gamma   90.00
#
_symmetry.space_group_name_H-M   'P 1'
#
loop_
_entity.id
_entity.type
_entity.pdbx_description
1 polymer ?
#
loop_
_entity_poly.entity_id
_entity_poly.type
_entity_poly.pdbx_seq_one_letter_code
_entity_poly.pdbx_strand_id
1 'polypeptide(L)'
;MSDSGLSDKFNQTYKSFNKLFTYIDNYRASEFNSYASNRLIVLGDLKKEINNLFEQFLKNSSLDSINFNIINFYISDLENVVEGIRVNEDPRRVEKFYGELVDIVEKIHKELRANYSNREINKKIEYLDTSIKDVNELKEQIKNKDTHDIYEIAANENQDRADNSRMAFIILIIFSIIIVWFCSVTKTYFGLKDYDYWFFKGTLILTSVTLITYFLKQSVKYQKIADQCRQTKMELEAFPSFVASFTTEDPQIIEIRKELALKYFGRELDNKTNDETSNILQDQMKNTTEMVKTAMEVLKKTGNS
;
A
#
# COMPACT_ATOMS: atom_id res chain seq x y z
N MET A 1 -3.69 18.88 -25.35
CA MET A 1 -4.10 19.89 -26.35
C MET A 1 -3.21 21.09 -26.14
N SER A 2 -2.26 21.36 -27.03
CA SER A 2 -1.44 22.58 -26.95
C SER A 2 -2.37 23.77 -27.12
N ASP A 3 -2.44 24.61 -26.10
CA ASP A 3 -3.33 25.75 -26.06
C ASP A 3 -2.89 26.75 -27.14
N SER A 4 -3.55 26.72 -28.31
CA SER A 4 -3.10 27.46 -29.50
C SER A 4 -2.91 28.96 -29.22
N GLY A 5 -3.74 29.51 -28.31
CA GLY A 5 -3.62 30.91 -27.88
C GLY A 5 -2.37 31.24 -27.06
N LEU A 6 -1.80 30.29 -26.32
CA LEU A 6 -0.53 30.48 -25.58
C LEU A 6 0.67 30.50 -26.54
N SER A 7 0.67 29.61 -27.54
CA SER A 7 1.70 29.60 -28.58
C SER A 7 1.68 30.88 -29.42
N ASP A 8 0.49 31.38 -29.76
CA ASP A 8 0.35 32.62 -30.51
C ASP A 8 0.83 33.84 -29.71
N LYS A 9 0.46 33.92 -28.43
CA LYS A 9 0.97 34.98 -27.52
C LYS A 9 2.49 34.92 -27.39
N PHE A 10 3.06 33.73 -27.22
CA PHE A 10 4.51 33.56 -27.17
C PHE A 10 5.19 34.07 -28.44
N ASN A 11 4.72 33.63 -29.61
CA ASN A 11 5.28 34.02 -30.90
C ASN A 11 5.19 35.54 -31.11
N GLN A 12 4.08 36.16 -30.69
CA GLN A 12 3.90 37.60 -30.76
C GLN A 12 4.89 38.34 -29.84
N THR A 13 4.97 37.96 -28.57
CA THR A 13 5.90 38.53 -27.58
C THR A 13 7.35 38.40 -28.04
N TYR A 14 7.76 37.20 -28.49
CA TYR A 14 9.10 36.92 -28.98
C TYR A 14 9.45 37.74 -30.24
N LYS A 15 8.49 37.88 -31.16
CA LYS A 15 8.66 38.69 -32.38
C LYS A 15 8.78 40.18 -32.05
N SER A 16 7.94 40.70 -31.15
CA SER A 16 8.02 42.11 -30.71
C SER A 16 9.36 42.42 -30.05
N PHE A 17 9.81 41.55 -29.13
CA PHE A 17 11.09 41.67 -28.46
C PHE A 17 12.26 41.72 -29.46
N ASN A 18 12.33 40.77 -30.40
CA ASN A 18 13.42 40.72 -31.38
C ASN A 18 13.37 41.89 -32.38
N LYS A 19 12.17 42.36 -32.74
CA LYS A 19 12.02 43.54 -33.59
C LYS A 19 12.60 44.79 -32.92
N LEU A 20 12.35 44.97 -31.62
CA LEU A 20 12.89 46.10 -30.85
C LEU A 20 14.41 46.02 -30.73
N PHE A 21 14.96 44.84 -30.43
CA PHE A 21 16.41 44.67 -30.38
C PHE A 21 17.09 44.85 -31.74
N THR A 22 16.43 44.47 -32.84
CA THR A 22 16.94 44.77 -34.19
C THR A 22 17.04 46.28 -34.43
N TYR A 23 16.11 47.07 -33.89
CA TYR A 23 16.22 48.53 -33.94
C TYR A 23 17.38 49.04 -33.07
N ILE A 24 17.47 48.58 -31.82
CA ILE A 24 18.54 48.99 -30.88
C ILE A 24 19.93 48.67 -31.44
N ASP A 25 20.11 47.48 -32.03
CA ASP A 25 21.38 47.05 -32.63
C ASP A 25 21.78 47.90 -33.85
N ASN A 26 20.80 48.36 -34.64
CA ASN A 26 21.02 49.17 -35.83
C ASN A 26 21.15 50.67 -35.53
N TYR A 27 20.71 51.13 -34.36
CA TYR A 27 20.84 52.52 -33.94
C TYR A 27 22.29 52.81 -33.53
N ARG A 28 23.13 53.14 -34.51
CA ARG A 28 24.49 53.68 -34.30
C ARG A 28 24.45 55.19 -34.34
N ALA A 29 24.35 55.85 -33.18
CA ALA A 29 24.69 57.26 -33.10
C ALA A 29 26.18 57.44 -33.46
N SER A 30 26.49 58.44 -34.30
CA SER A 30 27.82 58.69 -34.85
C SER A 30 28.86 59.14 -33.80
N GLU A 31 28.44 59.40 -32.56
CA GLU A 31 29.27 59.89 -31.46
C GLU A 31 28.94 59.19 -30.12
N PHE A 32 28.97 57.86 -30.09
CA PHE A 32 28.84 57.15 -28.81
C PHE A 32 30.12 57.29 -27.97
N ASN A 33 29.98 57.91 -26.80
CA ASN A 33 30.98 57.84 -25.73
C ASN A 33 31.14 56.40 -25.22
N SER A 34 32.27 56.08 -24.59
CA SER A 34 32.60 54.72 -24.10
C SER A 34 31.53 54.10 -23.19
N TYR A 35 30.76 54.92 -22.46
CA TYR A 35 29.69 54.47 -21.57
C TYR A 35 28.52 53.82 -22.31
N ALA A 36 28.02 54.46 -23.38
CA ALA A 36 26.91 53.92 -24.17
C ALA A 36 27.30 52.63 -24.89
N SER A 37 28.55 52.53 -25.34
CA SER A 37 29.11 51.29 -25.90
C SER A 37 29.09 50.14 -24.90
N ASN A 38 29.45 50.38 -23.63
CA ASN A 38 29.38 49.36 -22.59
C ASN A 38 27.93 48.90 -22.33
N ARG A 39 26.97 49.82 -22.36
CA ARG A 39 25.54 49.49 -22.17
C ARG A 39 24.98 48.67 -23.34
N LEU A 40 25.40 48.95 -24.56
CA LEU A 40 25.05 48.14 -25.74
C LEU A 40 25.59 46.71 -25.63
N ILE A 41 26.80 46.52 -25.09
CA ILE A 41 27.35 45.17 -24.83
C ILE A 41 26.46 44.43 -23.82
N VAL A 42 26.12 45.07 -22.70
CA VAL A 42 25.22 44.49 -21.68
C VAL A 42 23.85 44.14 -22.26
N LEU A 43 23.27 45.01 -23.10
CA LEU A 43 22.02 44.73 -23.79
C LEU A 43 22.14 43.53 -24.73
N GLY A 44 23.25 43.40 -25.45
CA GLY A 44 23.53 42.25 -26.32
C GLY A 44 23.62 40.94 -25.54
N ASP A 45 24.28 40.94 -24.39
CA ASP A 45 24.39 39.78 -23.51
C ASP A 45 23.01 39.39 -22.95
N LEU A 46 22.25 40.36 -22.42
CA LEU A 46 20.91 40.12 -21.90
C LEU A 46 19.95 39.61 -22.99
N LYS A 47 20.02 40.14 -24.21
CA LYS A 47 19.24 39.65 -25.37
C LYS A 47 19.51 38.17 -25.61
N LYS A 48 20.78 37.76 -25.59
CA LYS A 48 21.18 36.37 -25.80
C LYS A 48 20.66 35.46 -24.69
N GLU A 49 20.75 35.90 -23.44
CA GLU A 49 20.22 35.16 -22.28
C GLU A 49 18.69 34.99 -22.36
N ILE A 50 17.97 36.07 -22.68
CA ILE A 50 16.51 36.04 -22.86
C ILE A 50 16.11 35.11 -24.01
N ASN A 51 16.81 35.15 -25.14
CA ASN A 51 16.53 34.26 -26.26
C ASN A 51 16.77 32.79 -25.90
N ASN A 52 17.83 32.47 -25.14
CA ASN A 52 18.08 31.13 -24.63
C ASN A 52 16.96 30.67 -23.69
N LEU A 53 16.44 31.55 -22.81
CA LEU A 53 15.29 31.22 -21.96
C LEU A 53 14.05 30.93 -22.82
N PHE A 54 13.76 31.74 -23.83
CA PHE A 54 12.64 31.49 -24.75
C PHE A 54 12.76 30.14 -25.47
N GLU A 55 13.95 29.77 -25.94
CA GLU A 55 14.20 28.44 -26.52
C GLU A 55 13.96 27.30 -25.51
N GLN A 56 14.40 27.48 -24.26
CA GLN A 56 14.16 26.50 -23.20
C GLN A 56 12.68 26.34 -22.89
N PHE A 57 11.91 27.43 -22.85
CA PHE A 57 10.46 27.37 -22.67
C PHE A 57 9.75 26.62 -23.80
N LEU A 58 10.18 26.82 -25.06
CA LEU A 58 9.65 26.06 -26.21
C LEU A 58 10.01 24.58 -26.13
N LYS A 59 11.29 24.27 -25.91
CA LYS A 59 11.79 22.89 -25.85
C LYS A 59 11.12 22.09 -24.75
N ASN A 60 10.88 22.71 -23.59
CA ASN A 60 10.28 22.06 -22.43
C ASN A 60 8.75 22.15 -22.41
N SER A 61 8.13 22.70 -23.47
CA SER A 61 6.67 22.92 -23.58
C SER A 61 6.08 23.63 -22.36
N SER A 62 6.80 24.59 -21.79
CA SER A 62 6.47 25.25 -20.51
C SER A 62 5.97 26.70 -20.68
N LEU A 63 5.29 26.98 -21.79
CA LEU A 63 4.75 28.31 -22.09
C LEU A 63 3.71 28.78 -21.07
N ASP A 64 3.01 27.83 -20.44
CA ASP A 64 2.04 28.04 -19.37
C ASP A 64 2.63 28.73 -18.13
N SER A 65 3.94 28.57 -17.91
CA SER A 65 4.64 29.20 -16.78
C SER A 65 5.05 30.65 -17.02
N ILE A 66 4.94 31.17 -18.24
CA ILE A 66 5.33 32.55 -18.56
C ILE A 66 4.17 33.51 -18.22
N ASN A 67 4.45 34.53 -17.41
CA ASN A 67 3.52 35.62 -17.18
C ASN A 67 3.54 36.63 -18.34
N PHE A 68 2.87 36.30 -19.44
CA PHE A 68 2.83 37.15 -20.64
C PHE A 68 2.29 38.55 -20.38
N ASN A 69 1.42 38.74 -19.39
CA ASN A 69 0.90 40.07 -19.05
C ASN A 69 2.03 40.98 -18.53
N ILE A 70 2.88 40.47 -17.64
CA ILE A 70 4.03 41.21 -17.10
C ILE A 70 5.08 41.43 -18.20
N ILE A 71 5.39 40.40 -19.01
CA ILE A 71 6.38 40.54 -20.09
C ILE A 71 5.91 41.55 -21.14
N ASN A 72 4.64 41.51 -21.54
CA ASN A 72 4.09 42.47 -22.50
C ASN A 72 4.03 43.89 -21.94
N PHE A 73 3.81 44.05 -20.64
CA PHE A 73 3.93 45.35 -19.96
C PHE A 73 5.35 45.91 -20.11
N TYR A 74 6.39 45.11 -19.80
CA TYR A 74 7.78 45.55 -19.97
C TYR A 74 8.18 45.77 -21.44
N ILE A 75 7.61 45.01 -22.38
CA ILE A 75 7.83 45.26 -23.82
C ILE A 75 7.24 46.63 -24.21
N SER A 76 6.06 46.98 -23.70
CA SER A 76 5.47 48.29 -23.97
C SER A 76 6.31 49.43 -23.38
N ASP A 77 6.86 49.25 -22.17
CA ASP A 77 7.84 50.20 -21.60
C ASP A 77 9.07 50.34 -22.50
N LEU A 78 9.57 49.22 -23.03
CA LEU A 78 10.72 49.19 -23.92
C LEU A 78 10.43 49.90 -25.25
N GLU A 79 9.24 49.73 -25.83
CA GLU A 79 8.77 50.46 -27.01
C GLU A 79 8.78 51.97 -26.78
N ASN A 80 8.29 52.43 -25.62
CA ASN A 80 8.26 53.84 -25.27
C ASN A 80 9.68 54.44 -25.15
N VAL A 81 10.61 53.71 -24.54
CA VAL A 81 12.02 54.15 -24.43
C VAL A 81 12.71 54.18 -25.79
N VAL A 82 12.46 53.17 -26.63
CA VAL A 82 12.99 53.10 -28.00
C VAL A 82 12.50 54.28 -28.84
N GLU A 83 11.22 54.63 -28.76
CA GLU A 83 10.69 55.80 -29.47
C GLU A 83 11.29 57.11 -28.91
N GLY A 84 11.55 57.17 -27.60
CA GLY A 84 12.31 58.25 -26.96
C GLY A 84 13.69 58.43 -27.56
N ILE A 85 14.42 57.35 -27.83
CA ILE A 85 15.73 57.39 -28.51
C ILE A 85 15.59 57.92 -29.94
N ARG A 86 14.54 57.52 -30.66
CA ARG A 86 14.33 57.88 -32.06
C ARG A 86 14.12 59.37 -32.28
N VAL A 87 13.43 60.04 -31.36
CA VAL A 87 13.04 61.45 -31.50
C VAL A 87 14.00 62.43 -30.84
N ASN A 88 15.01 61.95 -30.10
CA ASN A 88 15.97 62.80 -29.39
C ASN A 88 17.37 62.69 -30.00
N GLU A 89 17.90 63.83 -30.45
CA GLU A 89 19.26 63.95 -30.97
C GLU A 89 20.29 64.35 -29.90
N ASP A 90 19.85 64.73 -28.68
CA ASP A 90 20.73 65.10 -27.57
C ASP A 90 21.46 63.86 -27.00
N PRO A 91 22.80 63.77 -27.11
CA PRO A 91 23.57 62.62 -26.67
C PRO A 91 23.37 62.27 -25.19
N ARG A 92 23.15 63.27 -24.32
CA ARG A 92 22.97 63.06 -22.87
C ARG A 92 21.62 62.41 -22.57
N ARG A 93 20.59 62.75 -23.34
CA ARG A 93 19.26 62.12 -23.23
C ARG A 93 19.28 60.71 -23.77
N VAL A 94 19.95 60.50 -24.90
CA VAL A 94 20.15 59.17 -25.50
C VAL A 94 20.85 58.23 -24.51
N GLU A 95 21.90 58.70 -23.82
CA GLU A 95 22.57 57.92 -22.78
C GLU A 95 21.64 57.51 -21.63
N LYS A 96 20.78 58.42 -21.17
CA LYS A 96 19.77 58.11 -20.14
C LYS A 96 18.81 57.03 -20.62
N PHE A 97 18.33 57.11 -21.86
CA PHE A 97 17.45 56.09 -22.43
C PHE A 97 18.12 54.72 -22.53
N TYR A 98 19.42 54.64 -22.83
CA TYR A 98 20.15 53.37 -22.78
C TYR A 98 20.23 52.78 -21.37
N GLY A 99 20.31 53.62 -20.33
CA GLY A 99 20.17 53.18 -18.95
C GLY A 99 18.78 52.57 -18.68
N GLU A 100 17.72 53.29 -19.07
CA GLU A 100 16.34 52.84 -18.93
C GLU A 100 16.08 51.53 -19.71
N LEU A 101 16.68 51.37 -20.90
CA LEU A 101 16.62 50.11 -21.67
C LEU A 101 17.21 48.94 -20.90
N VAL A 102 18.42 49.10 -20.33
CA VAL A 102 19.06 48.04 -19.55
C VAL A 102 18.18 47.63 -18.37
N ASP A 103 17.64 48.60 -17.63
CA ASP A 103 16.80 48.33 -16.47
C ASP A 103 15.52 47.55 -16.84
N ILE A 104 14.89 47.89 -17.97
CA ILE A 104 13.68 47.18 -18.44
C ILE A 104 14.03 45.76 -18.89
N VAL A 105 15.11 45.60 -19.66
CA VAL A 105 15.54 44.28 -20.16
C VAL A 105 15.95 43.38 -18.99
N GLU A 106 16.60 43.92 -17.97
CA GLU A 106 16.96 43.17 -16.76
C GLU A 106 15.72 42.69 -15.99
N LYS A 107 14.65 43.50 -15.92
CA LYS A 107 13.36 43.08 -15.35
C LYS A 107 12.73 41.93 -16.14
N ILE A 108 12.73 42.01 -17.46
CA ILE A 108 12.25 40.93 -18.34
C ILE A 108 13.04 39.64 -18.08
N HIS A 109 14.37 39.74 -18.06
CA HIS A 109 15.24 38.60 -17.80
C HIS A 109 14.96 37.96 -16.43
N LYS A 110 14.85 38.76 -15.38
CA LYS A 110 14.58 38.29 -14.02
C LYS A 110 13.24 37.56 -13.92
N GLU A 111 12.19 38.12 -14.54
CA GLU A 111 10.85 37.52 -14.56
C GLU A 111 10.84 36.17 -15.29
N LEU A 112 11.45 36.09 -16.47
CA LEU A 112 11.57 34.84 -17.23
C LEU A 112 12.36 33.78 -16.43
N ARG A 113 13.47 34.17 -15.79
CA ARG A 113 14.30 33.25 -15.00
C ARG A 113 13.58 32.72 -13.76
N ALA A 114 12.82 33.57 -13.07
CA ALA A 114 12.02 33.17 -11.91
C ALA A 114 10.95 32.15 -12.32
N ASN A 115 10.23 32.43 -13.40
CA ASN A 115 9.19 31.54 -13.94
C ASN A 115 9.75 30.17 -14.35
N TYR A 116 10.90 30.14 -15.02
CA TYR A 116 11.57 28.89 -15.40
C TYR A 116 11.99 28.08 -14.17
N SER A 117 12.62 28.73 -13.19
CA SER A 117 13.12 28.07 -11.97
C SER A 117 11.98 27.47 -11.14
N ASN A 118 10.87 28.21 -10.99
CA ASN A 118 9.69 27.73 -10.28
C ASN A 118 9.06 26.51 -10.96
N ARG A 119 9.02 26.49 -12.31
CA ARG A 119 8.48 25.35 -13.06
C ARG A 119 9.33 24.09 -12.88
N GLU A 120 10.65 24.22 -12.95
CA GLU A 120 11.57 23.10 -12.71
C GLU A 120 11.47 22.54 -11.29
N ILE A 121 11.32 23.43 -10.30
CA ILE A 121 11.07 23.04 -8.91
C ILE A 121 9.73 22.30 -8.79
N ASN A 122 8.65 22.83 -9.38
CA ASN A 122 7.34 22.21 -9.34
C ASN A 122 7.32 20.83 -10.02
N LYS A 123 8.01 20.66 -11.15
CA LYS A 123 8.15 19.34 -11.80
C LYS A 123 8.85 18.33 -10.90
N LYS A 124 9.91 18.75 -10.19
CA LYS A 124 10.60 17.88 -9.23
C LYS A 124 9.72 17.54 -8.03
N ILE A 125 8.92 18.49 -7.54
CA ILE A 125 7.94 18.26 -6.46
C ILE A 125 6.89 17.24 -6.92
N GLU A 126 6.32 17.40 -8.12
CA GLU A 126 5.31 16.48 -8.68
C GLU A 126 5.88 15.06 -8.86
N TYR A 127 7.12 14.96 -9.35
CA TYR A 127 7.82 13.68 -9.45
C TYR A 127 8.05 13.03 -8.07
N LEU A 128 8.45 13.82 -7.07
CA LEU A 128 8.64 13.35 -5.70
C LEU A 128 7.32 12.90 -5.08
N ASP A 129 6.24 13.64 -5.29
CA ASP A 129 4.92 13.30 -4.77
C ASP A 129 4.40 11.99 -5.39
N THR A 130 4.57 11.83 -6.71
CA THR A 130 4.27 10.59 -7.42
C THR A 130 5.11 9.42 -6.87
N SER A 131 6.42 9.62 -6.69
CA SER A 131 7.31 8.59 -6.13
C SER A 131 6.93 8.21 -4.70
N ILE A 132 6.54 9.19 -3.87
CA ILE A 132 6.09 8.95 -2.50
C ILE A 132 4.78 8.16 -2.50
N LYS A 133 3.85 8.49 -3.41
CA LYS A 133 2.61 7.74 -3.58
C LYS A 133 2.88 6.29 -3.95
N ASP A 134 3.73 6.04 -4.94
CA ASP A 134 4.08 4.68 -5.38
C ASP A 134 4.76 3.88 -4.25
N VAL A 135 5.66 4.50 -3.48
CA VAL A 135 6.30 3.86 -2.31
C VAL A 135 5.28 3.53 -1.22
N ASN A 136 4.30 4.40 -0.99
CA ASN A 136 3.23 4.13 -0.01
C ASN A 136 2.33 2.97 -0.48
N GLU A 137 1.95 2.93 -1.76
CA GLU A 137 1.17 1.82 -2.33
C GLU A 137 1.94 0.49 -2.23
N LEU A 138 3.24 0.48 -2.57
CA LEU A 138 4.10 -0.71 -2.39
C LEU A 138 4.21 -1.13 -0.94
N LYS A 139 4.36 -0.18 -0.01
CA LYS A 139 4.42 -0.46 1.43
C LYS A 139 3.11 -1.07 1.93
N GLU A 140 1.96 -0.60 1.46
CA GLU A 140 0.66 -1.19 1.78
C GLU A 140 0.51 -2.61 1.21
N GLN A 141 0.94 -2.83 -0.04
CA GLN A 141 0.94 -4.16 -0.66
C GLN A 141 1.84 -5.14 0.11
N ILE A 142 3.03 -4.73 0.52
CA ILE A 142 3.96 -5.56 1.32
C ILE A 142 3.34 -5.87 2.68
N LYS A 143 2.81 -4.88 3.40
CA LYS A 143 2.16 -5.11 4.69
C LYS A 143 0.96 -6.07 4.60
N ASN A 144 0.17 -5.95 3.55
CA ASN A 144 -0.96 -6.85 3.31
C ASN A 144 -0.47 -8.29 3.03
N LYS A 145 0.63 -8.44 2.27
CA LYS A 145 1.26 -9.74 2.03
C LYS A 145 1.83 -10.36 3.31
N ASP A 146 2.56 -9.58 4.11
CA ASP A 146 3.13 -10.06 5.39
C ASP A 146 2.02 -10.52 6.35
N THR A 147 0.88 -9.82 6.38
CA THR A 147 -0.26 -10.19 7.22
C THR A 147 -0.94 -11.48 6.74
N HIS A 148 -1.05 -11.66 5.42
CA HIS A 148 -1.59 -12.88 4.80
C HIS A 148 -0.75 -14.11 5.15
N ASP A 149 0.58 -13.98 5.04
CA ASP A 149 1.53 -15.06 5.29
C ASP A 149 1.48 -15.52 6.75
N ILE A 150 1.32 -14.61 7.72
CA ILE A 150 1.25 -14.96 9.15
C ILE A 150 0.03 -15.84 9.47
N TYR A 151 -1.17 -15.45 9.01
CA TYR A 151 -2.37 -16.24 9.27
C TYR A 151 -2.42 -17.54 8.48
N GLU A 152 -1.83 -17.58 7.29
CA GLU A 152 -1.69 -18.81 6.50
C GLU A 152 -0.74 -19.81 7.13
N ILE A 153 0.43 -19.37 7.59
CA ILE A 153 1.39 -20.20 8.30
C ILE A 153 0.75 -20.76 9.57
N ALA A 154 0.08 -19.91 10.36
CA ALA A 154 -0.60 -20.35 11.57
C ALA A 154 -1.75 -21.33 11.28
N ALA A 155 -2.54 -21.12 10.22
CA ALA A 155 -3.61 -22.04 9.83
C ALA A 155 -3.05 -23.40 9.39
N ASN A 156 -2.00 -23.41 8.59
CA ASN A 156 -1.37 -24.64 8.10
C ASN A 156 -0.71 -25.41 9.25
N GLU A 157 0.03 -24.75 10.14
CA GLU A 157 0.65 -25.42 11.29
C GLU A 157 -0.38 -26.05 12.23
N ASN A 158 -1.50 -25.36 12.48
CA ASN A 158 -2.58 -25.93 13.30
C ASN A 158 -3.32 -27.05 12.58
N GLN A 159 -3.48 -26.97 11.25
CA GLN A 159 -4.06 -28.05 10.46
C GLN A 159 -3.18 -29.31 10.51
N ASP A 160 -1.87 -29.15 10.34
CA ASP A 160 -0.91 -30.27 10.41
C ASP A 160 -0.93 -30.93 11.81
N ARG A 161 -1.01 -30.13 12.87
CA ARG A 161 -1.16 -30.64 14.25
C ARG A 161 -2.48 -31.39 14.44
N ALA A 162 -3.57 -30.93 13.81
CA ALA A 162 -4.86 -31.60 13.85
C ALA A 162 -4.80 -32.96 13.13
N ASP A 163 -4.20 -33.00 11.95
CA ASP A 163 -4.08 -34.21 11.12
C ASP A 163 -3.11 -35.23 11.73
N ASN A 164 -2.01 -34.78 12.32
CA ASN A 164 -1.13 -35.66 13.10
C ASN A 164 -1.86 -36.28 14.30
N SER A 165 -2.72 -35.51 14.98
CA SER A 165 -3.55 -36.03 16.07
C SER A 165 -4.59 -37.06 15.58
N ARG A 166 -5.17 -36.87 14.38
CA ARG A 166 -6.06 -37.87 13.74
C ARG A 166 -5.31 -39.15 13.40
N MET A 167 -4.10 -39.01 12.85
CA MET A 167 -3.24 -40.15 12.52
C MET A 167 -2.88 -40.96 13.77
N ALA A 168 -2.50 -40.29 14.85
CA ALA A 168 -2.24 -40.93 16.14
C ALA A 168 -3.48 -41.67 16.68
N PHE A 169 -4.67 -41.08 16.55
CA PHE A 169 -5.93 -41.73 16.92
C PHE A 169 -6.18 -43.02 16.12
N ILE A 170 -6.01 -42.99 14.79
CA ILE A 170 -6.18 -44.18 13.93
C ILE A 170 -5.20 -45.28 14.30
N ILE A 171 -3.92 -44.92 14.51
CA ILE A 171 -2.87 -45.87 14.93
C ILE A 171 -3.23 -46.50 16.28
N LEU A 172 -3.74 -45.73 17.24
CA LEU A 172 -4.14 -46.25 18.55
C LEU A 172 -5.30 -47.22 18.49
N ILE A 173 -6.28 -47.00 17.61
CA ILE A 173 -7.38 -47.96 17.40
C ILE A 173 -6.83 -49.28 16.87
N ILE A 174 -5.98 -49.22 15.83
CA ILE A 174 -5.38 -50.43 15.24
C ILE A 174 -4.54 -51.17 16.29
N PHE A 175 -3.73 -50.44 17.06
CA PHE A 175 -2.91 -51.00 18.12
C PHE A 175 -3.75 -51.64 19.23
N SER A 176 -4.87 -51.00 19.64
CA SER A 176 -5.79 -51.55 20.63
C SER A 176 -6.40 -52.87 20.15
N ILE A 177 -6.84 -52.96 18.90
CA ILE A 177 -7.37 -54.21 18.30
C ILE A 177 -6.30 -55.31 18.29
N ILE A 178 -5.07 -54.97 17.90
CA ILE A 178 -3.94 -55.92 17.88
C ILE A 178 -3.65 -56.44 19.29
N ILE A 179 -3.60 -55.58 20.31
CA ILE A 179 -3.35 -56.03 21.68
C ILE A 179 -4.50 -56.89 22.20
N VAL A 180 -5.76 -56.53 21.93
CA VAL A 180 -6.92 -57.34 22.34
C VAL A 180 -6.86 -58.73 21.71
N TRP A 181 -6.50 -58.83 20.43
CA TRP A 181 -6.28 -60.10 19.75
C TRP A 181 -5.11 -60.88 20.36
N PHE A 182 -3.97 -60.22 20.59
CA PHE A 182 -2.80 -60.82 21.23
C PHE A 182 -3.11 -61.36 22.63
N CYS A 183 -3.84 -60.60 23.47
CA CYS A 183 -4.29 -61.04 24.79
C CYS A 183 -5.24 -62.24 24.73
N SER A 184 -6.05 -62.36 23.67
CA SER A 184 -6.92 -63.52 23.45
C SER A 184 -6.09 -64.77 23.13
N VAL A 185 -5.04 -64.63 22.34
CA VAL A 185 -4.12 -65.74 22.01
C VAL A 185 -3.30 -66.16 23.24
N THR A 186 -2.77 -65.20 24.01
CA THR A 186 -1.95 -65.51 25.19
C THR A 186 -2.74 -66.16 26.31
N LYS A 187 -4.04 -65.87 26.48
CA LYS A 187 -4.90 -66.63 27.41
C LYS A 187 -4.87 -68.14 27.10
N THR A 188 -4.90 -68.48 25.81
CA THR A 188 -4.91 -69.88 25.35
C THR A 188 -3.55 -70.56 25.55
N TYR A 189 -2.45 -69.82 25.44
CA TYR A 189 -1.08 -70.37 25.54
C TYR A 189 -0.47 -70.34 26.95
N PHE A 190 -0.79 -69.34 27.79
CA PHE A 190 -0.13 -69.11 29.08
C PHE A 190 -0.97 -69.48 30.30
N GLY A 191 -2.22 -69.92 30.14
CA GLY A 191 -3.04 -70.43 31.25
C GLY A 191 -3.29 -69.39 32.37
N LEU A 192 -3.52 -68.13 31.99
CA LEU A 192 -3.85 -67.06 32.94
C LEU A 192 -5.13 -67.38 33.72
N LYS A 193 -5.13 -67.14 35.03
CA LYS A 193 -6.33 -67.24 35.88
C LYS A 193 -7.40 -66.26 35.38
N ASP A 194 -8.67 -66.70 35.41
CA ASP A 194 -9.77 -65.93 34.80
C ASP A 194 -9.93 -64.51 35.37
N TYR A 195 -9.63 -64.31 36.65
CA TYR A 195 -9.69 -63.00 37.29
C TYR A 195 -8.68 -62.00 36.72
N ASP A 196 -7.41 -62.39 36.62
CA ASP A 196 -6.32 -61.52 36.13
C ASP A 196 -6.53 -61.15 34.65
N TYR A 197 -7.09 -62.08 33.86
CA TYR A 197 -7.45 -61.84 32.46
C TYR A 197 -8.53 -60.77 32.31
N TRP A 198 -9.63 -60.87 33.07
CA TRP A 198 -10.71 -59.88 33.03
C TRP A 198 -10.28 -58.52 33.57
N PHE A 199 -9.46 -58.49 34.61
CA PHE A 199 -8.89 -57.26 35.14
C PHE A 199 -8.00 -56.54 34.11
N PHE A 200 -7.07 -57.26 33.47
CA PHE A 200 -6.18 -56.71 32.44
C PHE A 200 -6.96 -56.23 31.20
N LYS A 201 -7.96 -56.99 30.76
CA LYS A 201 -8.82 -56.60 29.63
C LYS A 201 -9.63 -55.34 29.96
N GLY A 202 -10.15 -55.24 31.18
CA GLY A 202 -10.90 -54.07 31.65
C GLY A 202 -10.05 -52.81 31.71
N THR A 203 -8.84 -52.88 32.29
CA THR A 203 -7.92 -51.73 32.36
C THR A 203 -7.45 -51.30 30.97
N LEU A 204 -7.17 -52.27 30.07
CA LEU A 204 -6.76 -51.97 28.71
C LEU A 204 -7.85 -51.26 27.89
N ILE A 205 -9.11 -51.70 28.02
CA ILE A 205 -10.24 -51.03 27.39
C ILE A 205 -10.38 -49.60 27.94
N LEU A 206 -10.32 -49.45 29.27
CA LEU A 206 -10.44 -48.14 29.92
C LEU A 206 -9.35 -47.17 29.45
N THR A 207 -8.08 -47.59 29.49
CA THR A 207 -6.95 -46.78 29.02
C THR A 207 -7.04 -46.47 27.52
N SER A 208 -7.46 -47.44 26.70
CA SER A 208 -7.65 -47.22 25.25
C SER A 208 -8.73 -46.17 25.00
N VAL A 209 -9.88 -46.25 25.68
CA VAL A 209 -10.98 -45.29 25.54
C VAL A 209 -10.56 -43.89 26.00
N THR A 210 -9.86 -43.77 27.13
CA THR A 210 -9.35 -42.48 27.61
C THR A 210 -8.37 -41.84 26.61
N LEU A 211 -7.44 -42.64 26.07
CA LEU A 211 -6.43 -42.14 25.15
C LEU A 211 -7.04 -41.76 23.79
N ILE A 212 -7.95 -42.58 23.28
CA ILE A 212 -8.77 -42.29 22.09
C ILE A 212 -9.52 -40.97 22.26
N THR A 213 -10.21 -40.80 23.39
CA THR A 213 -11.00 -39.59 23.68
C THR A 213 -10.11 -38.35 23.75
N TYR A 214 -8.93 -38.48 24.35
CA TYR A 214 -7.95 -37.40 24.43
C TYR A 214 -7.47 -36.95 23.05
N PHE A 215 -7.03 -37.88 22.19
CA PHE A 215 -6.55 -37.53 20.84
C PHE A 215 -7.66 -36.99 19.93
N LEU A 216 -8.89 -37.50 20.08
CA LEU A 216 -10.05 -36.96 19.37
C LEU A 216 -10.32 -35.50 19.78
N LYS A 217 -10.35 -35.21 21.09
CA LYS A 217 -10.53 -33.85 21.61
C LYS A 217 -9.41 -32.91 21.15
N GLN A 218 -8.17 -33.39 21.16
CA GLN A 218 -7.00 -32.63 20.72
C GLN A 218 -7.07 -32.30 19.21
N SER A 219 -7.45 -33.27 18.38
CA SER A 219 -7.60 -33.07 16.94
C SER A 219 -8.67 -32.02 16.61
N VAL A 220 -9.85 -32.12 17.23
CA VAL A 220 -10.94 -31.16 16.99
C VAL A 220 -10.54 -29.76 17.46
N LYS A 221 -9.83 -29.64 18.58
CA LYS A 221 -9.31 -28.34 19.05
C LYS A 221 -8.41 -27.68 18.01
N TYR A 222 -7.41 -28.40 17.50
CA TYR A 222 -6.48 -27.83 16.51
C TYR A 222 -7.15 -27.53 15.16
N GLN A 223 -8.08 -28.39 14.72
CA GLN A 223 -8.86 -28.13 13.51
C GLN A 223 -9.66 -26.83 13.63
N LYS A 224 -10.34 -26.62 14.77
CA LYS A 224 -11.11 -25.40 15.00
C LYS A 224 -10.22 -24.15 15.06
N ILE A 225 -9.02 -24.25 15.61
CA ILE A 225 -8.05 -23.15 15.58
C ILE A 225 -7.64 -22.84 14.14
N ALA A 226 -7.34 -23.87 13.34
CA ALA A 226 -7.00 -23.69 11.92
C ALA A 226 -8.15 -23.04 11.12
N ASP A 227 -9.39 -23.49 11.33
CA ASP A 227 -10.57 -22.93 10.67
C ASP A 227 -10.81 -21.46 11.07
N GLN A 228 -10.58 -21.10 12.34
CA GLN A 228 -10.67 -19.72 12.79
C GLN A 228 -9.59 -18.82 12.18
N CYS A 229 -8.36 -19.32 12.07
CA CYS A 229 -7.28 -18.60 11.38
C CYS A 229 -7.62 -18.40 9.89
N ARG A 230 -8.16 -19.42 9.20
CA ARG A 230 -8.61 -19.31 7.81
C ARG A 230 -9.75 -18.30 7.64
N GLN A 231 -10.73 -18.34 8.54
CA GLN A 231 -11.84 -17.38 8.52
C GLN A 231 -11.32 -15.96 8.73
N THR A 232 -10.43 -15.76 9.70
CA THR A 232 -9.84 -14.44 9.98
C THR A 232 -9.00 -13.94 8.80
N LYS A 233 -8.25 -14.83 8.14
CA LYS A 233 -7.54 -14.53 6.90
C LYS A 233 -8.50 -14.02 5.81
N MET A 234 -9.58 -14.76 5.54
CA MET A 234 -10.60 -14.35 4.56
C MET A 234 -11.31 -13.05 4.93
N GLU A 235 -11.60 -12.84 6.22
CA GLU A 235 -12.22 -11.60 6.71
C GLU A 235 -11.27 -10.40 6.50
N LEU A 236 -9.97 -10.56 6.77
CA LEU A 236 -8.96 -9.52 6.54
C LEU A 236 -8.72 -9.24 5.05
N GLU A 237 -8.81 -10.24 4.19
CA GLU A 237 -8.73 -10.08 2.72
C GLU A 237 -9.95 -9.35 2.15
N ALA A 238 -11.15 -9.66 2.65
CA ALA A 238 -12.39 -9.03 2.22
C ALA A 238 -12.56 -7.60 2.79
N PHE A 239 -11.84 -7.27 3.88
CA PHE A 239 -12.03 -6.02 4.61
C PHE A 239 -11.74 -4.75 3.79
N PRO A 240 -10.62 -4.63 3.04
CA PRO A 240 -10.38 -3.46 2.20
C PRO A 240 -11.48 -3.25 1.15
N SER A 241 -11.97 -4.33 0.53
CA SER A 241 -13.05 -4.25 -0.46
C SER A 241 -14.39 -3.85 0.18
N PHE A 242 -14.64 -4.28 1.42
CA PHE A 242 -15.83 -3.87 2.17
C PHE A 242 -15.77 -2.39 2.53
N VAL A 243 -14.64 -1.92 3.07
CA VAL A 243 -14.47 -0.51 3.49
C VAL A 243 -14.41 0.45 2.30
N ALA A 244 -13.88 0.02 1.15
CA ALA A 244 -13.85 0.83 -0.08
C ALA A 244 -15.25 1.19 -0.62
N SER A 245 -16.30 0.47 -0.20
CA SER A 245 -17.68 0.78 -0.58
C SER A 245 -18.31 1.92 0.23
N PHE A 246 -17.61 2.42 1.26
CA PHE A 246 -18.05 3.53 2.11
C PHE A 246 -17.21 4.79 1.82
N THR A 247 -17.86 5.96 1.84
CA THR A 247 -17.18 7.26 1.70
C THR A 247 -16.26 7.55 2.89
N THR A 248 -15.02 8.00 2.63
CA THR A 248 -13.89 8.11 3.57
C THR A 248 -14.08 8.98 4.82
N GLU A 249 -15.20 9.68 4.95
CA GLU A 249 -15.50 10.60 6.06
C GLU A 249 -16.61 10.09 7.00
N ASP A 250 -17.14 8.89 6.76
CA ASP A 250 -18.25 8.37 7.55
C ASP A 250 -17.79 7.90 8.94
N PRO A 251 -18.32 8.44 10.06
CA PRO A 251 -17.98 7.99 11.42
C PRO A 251 -18.21 6.49 11.64
N GLN A 252 -19.05 5.85 10.82
CA GLN A 252 -19.28 4.41 10.80
C GLN A 252 -18.02 3.60 10.45
N ILE A 253 -17.12 4.12 9.60
CA ILE A 253 -15.86 3.42 9.25
C ILE A 253 -14.93 3.36 10.46
N ILE A 254 -14.90 4.42 11.26
CA ILE A 254 -14.09 4.48 12.49
C ILE A 254 -14.64 3.49 13.52
N GLU A 255 -15.96 3.40 13.63
CA GLU A 255 -16.63 2.43 14.51
C GLU A 255 -16.39 0.98 14.07
N ILE A 256 -16.52 0.68 12.76
CA ILE A 256 -16.22 -0.63 12.18
C ILE A 256 -14.74 -1.00 12.42
N ARG A 257 -13.80 -0.08 12.19
CA ARG A 257 -12.38 -0.31 12.47
C ARG A 257 -12.11 -0.59 13.95
N LYS A 258 -12.81 0.11 14.86
CA LYS A 258 -12.70 -0.09 16.31
C LYS A 258 -13.28 -1.42 16.76
N GLU A 259 -14.44 -1.80 16.24
CA GLU A 259 -15.09 -3.09 16.53
C GLU A 259 -14.23 -4.27 16.03
N LEU A 260 -13.67 -4.15 14.82
CA LEU A 260 -12.77 -5.16 14.27
C LEU A 260 -11.44 -5.23 15.01
N ALA A 261 -10.87 -4.09 15.41
CA ALA A 261 -9.69 -4.09 16.26
C ALA A 261 -9.93 -4.85 17.57
N LEU A 262 -11.10 -4.69 18.18
CA LEU A 262 -11.49 -5.45 19.37
C LEU A 262 -11.71 -6.95 19.06
N LYS A 263 -12.30 -7.28 17.91
CA LYS A 263 -12.55 -8.66 17.46
C LYS A 263 -11.24 -9.43 17.18
N TYR A 264 -10.22 -8.76 16.62
CA TYR A 264 -8.97 -9.40 16.17
C TYR A 264 -7.79 -9.28 17.15
N PHE A 265 -7.68 -8.18 17.91
CA PHE A 265 -6.56 -7.96 18.85
C PHE A 265 -6.90 -8.26 20.32
N GLY A 266 -8.15 -8.62 20.64
CA GLY A 266 -8.61 -8.82 22.02
C GLY A 266 -9.28 -10.16 22.32
N ARG A 267 -9.25 -11.14 21.40
CA ARG A 267 -9.90 -12.44 21.64
C ARG A 267 -9.04 -13.32 22.55
N GLU A 268 -9.47 -13.49 23.79
CA GLU A 268 -9.12 -14.67 24.57
C GLU A 268 -9.65 -15.92 23.81
N LEU A 269 -8.74 -16.84 23.52
CA LEU A 269 -8.95 -17.94 22.57
C LEU A 269 -10.04 -18.97 22.97
N ASP A 270 -10.75 -18.85 24.10
CA ASP A 270 -11.14 -20.08 24.81
C ASP A 270 -12.53 -20.23 25.45
N ASN A 271 -13.58 -19.48 25.05
CA ASN A 271 -14.89 -19.66 25.72
C ASN A 271 -16.06 -20.18 24.87
N LYS A 272 -16.19 -19.87 23.58
CA LYS A 272 -17.32 -20.40 22.76
C LYS A 272 -17.06 -21.78 22.14
N THR A 273 -15.81 -22.15 21.95
CA THR A 273 -15.41 -23.36 21.21
C THR A 273 -15.51 -24.64 22.05
N ASN A 274 -15.41 -24.51 23.37
CA ASN A 274 -15.55 -25.63 24.31
C ASN A 274 -16.99 -26.18 24.31
N ASP A 275 -18.01 -25.33 24.19
CA ASP A 275 -19.42 -25.76 24.36
C ASP A 275 -19.92 -26.66 23.23
N GLU A 276 -19.71 -26.31 21.96
CA GLU A 276 -20.20 -27.14 20.84
C GLU A 276 -19.40 -28.45 20.68
N THR A 277 -18.09 -28.41 20.95
CA THR A 277 -17.25 -29.62 20.91
C THR A 277 -17.56 -30.54 22.09
N SER A 278 -17.80 -29.94 23.26
CA SER A 278 -18.28 -30.65 24.44
C SER A 278 -19.61 -31.33 24.12
N ASN A 279 -20.56 -30.65 23.47
CA ASN A 279 -21.87 -31.23 23.13
C ASN A 279 -21.76 -32.43 22.19
N ILE A 280 -20.99 -32.35 21.10
CA ILE A 280 -20.84 -33.48 20.15
C ILE A 280 -20.09 -34.65 20.78
N LEU A 281 -19.02 -34.37 21.55
CA LEU A 281 -18.28 -35.42 22.26
C LEU A 281 -19.12 -36.04 23.39
N GLN A 282 -19.92 -35.22 24.08
CA GLN A 282 -20.83 -35.68 25.12
C GLN A 282 -21.95 -36.55 24.55
N ASP A 283 -22.48 -36.22 23.37
CA ASP A 283 -23.44 -37.05 22.65
C ASP A 283 -22.81 -38.38 22.20
N GLN A 284 -21.57 -38.37 21.71
CA GLN A 284 -20.84 -39.60 21.36
C GLN A 284 -20.49 -40.45 22.60
N MET A 285 -20.07 -39.82 23.71
CA MET A 285 -19.80 -40.51 24.98
C MET A 285 -21.07 -41.07 25.59
N LYS A 286 -22.19 -40.35 25.49
CA LYS A 286 -23.51 -40.82 25.94
C LYS A 286 -23.97 -42.03 25.13
N ASN A 287 -23.90 -41.95 23.80
CA ASN A 287 -24.24 -43.06 22.92
C ASN A 287 -23.34 -44.28 23.14
N THR A 288 -22.03 -44.07 23.35
CA THR A 288 -21.08 -45.15 23.67
C THR A 288 -21.39 -45.78 25.04
N THR A 289 -21.76 -44.96 26.03
CA THR A 289 -22.12 -45.44 27.37
C THR A 289 -23.44 -46.21 27.35
N GLU A 290 -24.43 -45.74 26.60
CA GLU A 290 -25.70 -46.43 26.40
C GLU A 290 -25.46 -47.76 25.68
N MET A 291 -24.63 -47.79 24.63
CA MET A 291 -24.27 -49.01 23.92
C MET A 291 -23.54 -50.03 24.80
N VAL A 292 -22.63 -49.58 25.68
CA VAL A 292 -21.95 -50.44 26.67
C VAL A 292 -22.93 -50.95 27.72
N LYS A 293 -23.85 -50.12 28.22
CA LYS A 293 -24.91 -50.55 29.14
C LYS A 293 -25.83 -51.60 28.51
N THR A 294 -26.28 -51.36 27.28
CA THR A 294 -27.12 -52.32 26.54
C THR A 294 -26.36 -53.64 26.31
N ALA A 295 -25.07 -53.59 25.95
CA ALA A 295 -24.26 -54.79 25.81
C ALA A 295 -24.11 -55.55 27.15
N MET A 296 -23.94 -54.85 28.27
CA MET A 296 -23.91 -55.46 29.60
C MET A 296 -25.25 -56.07 30.01
N GLU A 297 -26.38 -55.41 29.70
CA GLU A 297 -27.72 -55.94 29.96
C GLU A 297 -28.02 -57.19 29.12
N VAL A 298 -27.59 -57.21 27.86
CA VAL A 298 -27.70 -58.39 26.99
C VAL A 298 -26.85 -59.55 27.54
N LEU A 299 -25.59 -59.29 27.92
CA LEU A 299 -24.72 -60.31 28.53
C LEU A 299 -25.29 -60.84 29.85
N LYS A 300 -25.91 -59.99 30.67
CA LYS A 300 -26.56 -60.38 31.92
C LYS A 300 -27.82 -61.21 31.71
N LYS A 301 -28.55 -61.00 30.61
CA LYS A 301 -29.70 -61.84 30.22
C LYS A 301 -29.27 -63.19 29.65
N THR A 302 -28.19 -63.24 28.88
CA THR A 302 -27.68 -64.49 28.28
C THR A 302 -26.95 -65.38 29.30
N GLY A 303 -26.34 -64.82 30.34
CA GLY A 303 -25.70 -65.59 31.43
C GLY A 303 -26.67 -66.15 32.48
N ASN A 304 -27.98 -65.90 32.34
CA ASN A 304 -29.04 -66.34 33.27
C ASN A 304 -30.01 -67.35 32.62
N SER A 305 -29.61 -68.01 31.52
CA SER A 305 -30.28 -69.18 30.93
C SER A 305 -29.41 -70.43 31.07
#